data_AF-A0A7V9NPV8-F1
#
_entry.id   AF-A0A7V9NPV8-F1
#
_cell.length_a   1.000
_cell.length_b   1.000
_cell.length_c   1.000
_cell.angle_alpha   90.00
_cell.angle_beta   90.00
_cell.angle_gamma   90.00
#
_symmetry.space_group_name_H-M   'P 1'
#
loop_
_entity.id
_entity.type
_entity.pdbx_description
1 polymer ?
#
loop_
_entity_poly.entity_id
_entity_poly.type
_entity_poly.pdbx_seq_one_letter_code
_entity_poly.pdbx_strand_id
1 'polypeptide(L)'
;MTISVSPSSGPPGTVMQIYVTGCNDPDGLNHAISFNDAPVNHDTASDPNTVQTINSTQDGDKLTATYAVVASDQRGQQPGRVFVQCEATLKWVDFTVTG
;
A
#
# COMPACT_ATOMS: atom_id res chain seq x y z
N MET A 1 -6.44 -12.13 -5.36
CA MET A 1 -6.15 -10.75 -4.95
C MET A 1 -5.47 -9.96 -6.07
N THR A 2 -6.06 -8.83 -6.43
CA THR A 2 -5.54 -7.85 -7.40
C THR A 2 -5.46 -6.49 -6.71
N ILE A 3 -4.39 -5.72 -6.93
CA ILE A 3 -4.22 -4.37 -6.39
C ILE A 3 -4.11 -3.38 -7.55
N SER A 4 -4.78 -2.24 -7.45
CA SER A 4 -4.59 -1.09 -8.32
C SER A 4 -4.49 0.21 -7.51
N VAL A 5 -3.76 1.17 -8.08
CA VAL A 5 -3.61 2.52 -7.53
C VAL A 5 -3.96 3.56 -8.59
N SER A 6 -4.61 4.65 -8.18
CA SER A 6 -5.00 5.74 -9.07
C SER A 6 -4.97 7.10 -8.35
N PRO A 7 -4.23 8.10 -8.87
CA PRO A 7 -3.24 7.98 -9.95
C PRO A 7 -2.06 7.10 -9.53
N SER A 8 -1.37 6.47 -10.49
CA SER A 8 -0.16 5.68 -10.24
C SER A 8 1.13 6.52 -10.22
N SER A 9 1.00 7.85 -10.32
CA SER A 9 2.12 8.78 -10.26
C SER A 9 1.68 10.18 -9.83
N GLY A 10 2.56 10.92 -9.15
CA GLY A 10 2.37 12.34 -8.88
C GLY A 10 3.36 12.92 -7.88
N PRO A 11 3.38 14.25 -7.69
CA PRO A 11 4.22 14.88 -6.69
C PRO A 11 3.73 14.63 -5.26
N PRO A 12 4.58 14.92 -4.24
CA PRO A 12 4.13 14.97 -2.86
C PRO A 12 2.86 15.82 -2.70
N GLY A 13 1.89 15.31 -1.94
CA GLY A 13 0.54 15.84 -1.81
C GLY A 13 -0.50 15.21 -2.75
N THR A 14 -0.07 14.43 -3.75
CA THR A 14 -1.00 13.69 -4.62
C THR A 14 -1.78 12.67 -3.80
N VAL A 15 -3.10 12.72 -3.89
CA VAL A 15 -3.99 11.77 -3.23
C VAL A 15 -4.19 10.56 -4.15
N MET A 16 -3.66 9.41 -3.73
CA MET A 16 -3.86 8.13 -4.41
C MET A 16 -4.98 7.34 -3.76
N GLN A 17 -5.83 6.77 -4.60
CA GLN A 17 -6.80 5.76 -4.23
C GLN A 17 -6.21 4.37 -4.46
N ILE A 18 -6.35 3.50 -3.48
CA ILE A 18 -5.89 2.11 -3.50
C ILE A 18 -7.13 1.23 -3.53
N TYR A 19 -7.19 0.34 -4.51
CA TYR A 19 -8.29 -0.60 -4.70
C TYR A 19 -7.75 -2.02 -4.72
N VAL A 20 -8.37 -2.90 -3.93
CA VAL A 20 -8.04 -4.32 -3.86
C VAL A 20 -9.30 -5.13 -4.10
N THR A 21 -9.21 -6.18 -4.90
CA THR A 21 -10.28 -7.16 -5.12
C THR A 21 -9.81 -8.58 -4.85
N GLY A 22 -10.73 -9.47 -4.48
CA GLY A 22 -10.40 -10.83 -4.07
C GLY A 22 -9.55 -10.89 -2.79
N CYS A 23 -9.83 -9.98 -1.85
CA CYS A 23 -9.36 -10.01 -0.47
C CYS A 23 -10.55 -10.36 0.44
N ASN A 24 -10.73 -11.65 0.71
CA ASN A 24 -11.78 -12.15 1.58
C ASN A 24 -11.18 -12.41 2.97
N ASP A 25 -11.40 -11.49 3.91
CA ASP A 25 -10.99 -11.62 5.32
C ASP A 25 -12.15 -11.11 6.20
N PRO A 26 -13.22 -11.90 6.39
CA PRO A 26 -14.46 -11.44 7.01
C PRO A 26 -14.32 -11.10 8.50
N ASP A 27 -13.29 -11.62 9.17
CA ASP A 27 -13.01 -11.30 10.57
C ASP A 27 -12.26 -9.98 10.72
N GLY A 28 -11.69 -9.46 9.62
CA GLY A 28 -11.00 -8.19 9.57
C GLY A 28 -9.71 -8.12 10.40
N LEU A 29 -9.24 -9.27 10.88
CA LEU A 29 -8.11 -9.37 11.81
C LEU A 29 -6.77 -9.49 11.08
N ASN A 30 -6.76 -9.77 9.77
CA ASN A 30 -5.56 -10.09 8.99
C ASN A 30 -5.53 -9.39 7.61
N HIS A 31 -6.14 -8.20 7.49
CA HIS A 31 -5.93 -7.34 6.32
C HIS A 31 -5.20 -6.06 6.72
N ALA A 32 -4.12 -5.78 6.00
CA ALA A 32 -3.34 -4.57 6.17
C ALA A 32 -3.02 -4.01 4.78
N ILE A 33 -3.46 -2.78 4.51
CA ILE A 33 -2.84 -1.96 3.47
C ILE A 33 -1.74 -1.20 4.16
N SER A 34 -0.54 -1.28 3.61
CA SER A 34 0.60 -0.57 4.15
C SER A 34 1.44 -0.01 3.02
N PHE A 35 2.35 0.86 3.39
CA PHE A 35 3.08 1.69 2.46
C PHE A 35 4.54 1.78 2.87
N ASN A 36 5.44 1.71 1.88
CA ASN A 36 6.90 1.86 1.98
C ASN A 36 7.48 1.85 3.40
N ASP A 37 8.35 0.87 3.68
CA ASP A 37 9.28 1.03 4.80
C ASP A 37 10.17 2.24 4.52
N ALA A 38 10.39 3.05 5.56
CA ALA A 38 11.45 4.04 5.51
C ALA A 38 12.77 3.32 5.15
N PRO A 39 13.75 3.98 4.52
CA PRO A 39 15.00 3.34 4.05
C PRO A 39 15.92 2.78 5.16
N VAL A 40 15.39 2.50 6.37
CA VAL A 40 16.15 2.18 7.57
C VAL A 40 16.30 0.67 7.79
N ASN A 41 15.45 -0.20 7.23
CA ASN A 41 15.65 -1.65 7.29
C ASN A 41 15.11 -2.41 6.08
N HIS A 42 16.01 -2.98 5.26
CA HIS A 42 15.63 -3.75 4.08
C HIS A 42 14.93 -5.08 4.40
N ASP A 43 15.15 -5.65 5.59
CA ASP A 43 14.64 -6.98 5.98
C ASP A 43 13.15 -6.97 6.38
N THR A 44 12.62 -5.80 6.76
CA THR A 44 11.21 -5.59 7.14
C THR A 44 10.40 -4.90 6.04
N ALA A 45 11.03 -4.60 4.90
CA ALA A 45 10.45 -3.72 3.90
C ALA A 45 9.18 -4.26 3.21
N SER A 46 8.86 -5.54 3.41
CA SER A 46 7.68 -6.22 2.90
C SER A 46 6.73 -6.72 3.99
N ASP A 47 7.04 -6.51 5.27
CA ASP A 47 6.11 -6.86 6.35
C ASP A 47 5.14 -5.69 6.56
N PRO A 48 3.85 -5.87 6.20
CA PRO A 48 2.88 -4.80 6.30
C PRO A 48 2.57 -4.40 7.74
N ASN A 49 2.98 -5.19 8.73
CA ASN A 49 2.81 -4.91 10.15
C ASN A 49 3.93 -4.03 10.73
N THR A 50 5.05 -3.88 10.02
CA THR A 50 6.21 -3.07 10.46
C THR A 50 6.36 -1.76 9.70
N VAL A 51 5.58 -1.55 8.64
CA VAL A 51 5.57 -0.33 7.81
C VAL A 51 4.32 0.51 8.06
N GLN A 52 4.23 1.70 7.46
CA GLN A 52 3.12 2.63 7.73
C GLN A 52 1.77 2.01 7.28
N THR A 53 0.94 1.62 8.25
CA THR A 53 -0.42 1.13 7.99
C THR A 53 -1.29 2.27 7.47
N ILE A 54 -2.02 2.00 6.39
CA ILE A 54 -3.00 2.90 5.80
C ILE A 54 -4.39 2.47 6.27
N ASN A 55 -5.17 3.42 6.77
CA ASN A 55 -6.58 3.16 7.09
C ASN A 55 -7.31 2.70 5.83
N SER A 56 -7.94 1.53 5.93
CA SER A 56 -8.66 0.91 4.83
C SER A 56 -10.08 0.56 5.23
N THR A 57 -10.96 0.39 4.24
CA THR A 57 -12.35 -0.01 4.40
C THR A 57 -12.59 -1.26 3.58
N GLN A 58 -13.10 -2.29 4.23
CA GLN A 58 -13.45 -3.57 3.60
C GLN A 58 -14.95 -3.64 3.32
N ASP A 59 -15.32 -4.10 2.12
CA ASP A 59 -16.68 -4.40 1.70
C ASP A 59 -16.68 -5.72 0.92
N GLY A 60 -17.12 -6.79 1.57
CA GLY A 60 -17.02 -8.15 1.03
C GLY A 60 -15.58 -8.54 0.73
N ASP A 61 -15.30 -8.84 -0.55
CA ASP A 61 -13.97 -9.24 -1.04
C ASP A 61 -13.10 -8.05 -1.50
N LYS A 62 -13.53 -6.81 -1.20
CA LYS A 62 -12.89 -5.57 -1.66
C LYS A 62 -12.31 -4.82 -0.48
N LEU A 63 -11.13 -4.23 -0.70
CA LEU A 63 -10.48 -3.33 0.25
C LEU A 63 -10.19 -2.01 -0.47
N THR A 64 -10.49 -0.89 0.19
CA THR A 64 -10.24 0.45 -0.34
C THR A 64 -9.48 1.29 0.67
N ALA A 65 -8.55 2.11 0.18
CA ALA A 65 -7.83 3.07 1.00
C ALA A 65 -7.48 4.32 0.21
N THR A 66 -7.15 5.39 0.93
CA THR A 66 -6.64 6.63 0.34
C THR A 66 -5.35 7.00 1.04
N TYR A 67 -4.36 7.43 0.28
CA TYR A 67 -3.04 7.81 0.78
C TYR A 67 -2.57 9.09 0.11
N ALA A 68 -1.99 10.01 0.87
CA ALA A 68 -1.35 11.21 0.34
C ALA A 68 0.15 10.94 0.19
N VAL A 69 0.64 10.97 -1.05
CA VAL A 69 2.06 10.76 -1.36
C VAL A 69 2.91 11.81 -0.65
N VAL A 70 4.03 11.42 -0.07
CA VAL A 70 5.04 12.31 0.49
C VAL A 70 6.40 12.08 -0.18
N ALA A 71 7.31 13.05 -0.07
CA ALA A 71 8.60 13.00 -0.76
C ALA A 71 9.46 11.79 -0.37
N SER A 72 9.38 11.35 0.89
CA SER A 72 10.13 10.19 1.40
C SER A 72 9.66 8.85 0.83
N ASP A 73 8.54 8.83 0.11
CA ASP A 73 8.03 7.59 -0.49
C ASP A 73 8.87 7.13 -1.67
N GLN A 74 9.66 8.04 -2.22
CA GLN A 74 10.67 7.72 -3.20
C GLN A 74 11.83 7.01 -2.50
N ARG A 75 12.00 5.71 -2.79
CA ARG A 75 13.05 4.89 -2.19
C ARG A 75 14.37 5.05 -2.96
N GLY A 76 14.95 6.24 -2.89
CA GLY A 76 16.13 6.61 -3.67
C GLY A 76 15.79 6.80 -5.16
N GLN A 77 16.25 5.89 -6.03
CA GLN A 77 15.90 5.89 -7.46
C GLN A 77 14.74 4.94 -7.78
N GLN A 78 14.11 4.35 -6.76
CA GLN A 78 13.05 3.36 -6.93
C GLN A 78 11.66 3.96 -6.68
N PRO A 79 10.60 3.42 -7.34
CA PRO A 79 9.24 3.81 -7.06
C PRO A 79 8.84 3.49 -5.62
N GLY A 80 7.85 4.22 -5.14
CA GLY A 80 7.16 3.84 -3.91
C GLY A 80 6.30 2.61 -4.13
N ARG A 81 5.97 1.93 -3.04
CA ARG A 81 5.27 0.64 -3.06
C ARG A 81 4.16 0.59 -2.01
N VAL A 82 2.99 0.16 -2.47
CA VAL A 82 1.87 -0.22 -1.62
C VAL A 82 1.92 -1.72 -1.44
N PHE A 83 1.81 -2.19 -0.20
CA PHE A 83 1.65 -3.59 0.13
C PHE A 83 0.24 -3.85 0.63
N VAL A 84 -0.28 -5.02 0.30
CA VAL A 84 -1.56 -5.48 0.81
C VAL A 84 -1.37 -6.91 1.27
N GLN A 85 -1.61 -7.12 2.56
CA GLN A 85 -1.83 -8.44 3.11
C GLN A 85 -3.32 -8.69 3.25
N CYS A 86 -3.72 -9.89 2.87
CA CYS A 86 -5.06 -10.42 3.12
C CYS A 86 -4.93 -11.90 3.46
N GLU A 87 -5.29 -12.26 4.70
CA GLU A 87 -4.99 -13.57 5.28
C GLU A 87 -3.48 -13.90 5.17
N ALA A 88 -3.13 -15.01 4.51
CA ALA A 88 -1.77 -15.44 4.24
C ALA A 88 -1.20 -14.89 2.92
N THR A 89 -1.97 -14.11 2.16
CA THR A 89 -1.54 -13.59 0.85
C THR A 89 -0.97 -12.18 0.97
N LEU A 90 0.27 -11.98 0.51
CA LEU A 90 0.88 -10.67 0.32
C LEU A 90 0.95 -10.32 -1.17
N LYS A 91 0.52 -9.12 -1.55
CA LYS A 91 0.74 -8.54 -2.89
C LYS A 91 1.22 -7.10 -2.75
N TRP A 92 1.77 -6.56 -3.83
CA TRP A 92 2.17 -5.16 -3.88
C TRP A 92 1.93 -4.55 -5.26
N VAL A 93 1.91 -3.23 -5.31
CA VAL A 93 1.91 -2.44 -6.54
C VAL A 93 2.80 -1.21 -6.36
N ASP A 94 3.50 -0.83 -7.43
CA ASP A 94 4.41 0.30 -7.45
C ASP A 94 3.71 1.56 -7.97
N PHE A 95 4.15 2.72 -7.50
CA PHE A 95 3.71 4.03 -8.01
C PHE A 95 4.90 5.01 -8.03
N THR A 96 4.82 6.04 -8.87
CA THR A 96 5.93 6.96 -9.10
C THR A 96 5.73 8.29 -8.38
N VAL A 97 6.67 8.65 -7.50
CA VAL A 97 6.77 10.02 -6.98
C VAL A 97 7.46 10.89 -8.05
N THR A 98 6.85 12.00 -8.43
CA THR A 98 7.39 12.91 -9.46
C THR A 98 7.74 14.27 -8.86
N GLY A 99 8.90 14.84 -9.18
CA GLY A 99 9.28 16.19 -8.74
C GLY A 99 10.72 16.27 -8.31
#